data_AF-A0A6B3IGW1-F1
#
_entry.id   AF-A0A6B3IGW1-F1
#
_cell.length_a   1.000
_cell.length_b   1.000
_cell.length_c   1.000
_cell.angle_alpha   90.00
_cell.angle_beta   90.00
_cell.angle_gamma   90.00
#
_symmetry.space_group_name_H-M   'P 1'
#
loop_
_entity.id
_entity.type
_entity.pdbx_description
1 polymer ?
#
loop_
_entity_poly.entity_id
_entity_poly.type
_entity_poly.pdbx_seq_one_letter_code
_entity_poly.pdbx_strand_id
1 'polypeptide(L)'
;RHRVLRALRALTASLGRAVLVVEDLQWADESTCAFLRTVVSDPPPHLGLVLTARSHTAPHIDAEGGDGLPFPLRPPAQVTVAEVHLLPLSMAETGALAAGLLGVRAVPEEFADRLHRWT
;
A
#
# COMPACT_ATOMS: atom_id res chain seq x y z
N ARG A 1 -8.78 16.67 -14.40
CA ARG A 1 -8.12 16.44 -13.10
C ARG A 1 -8.91 16.97 -11.89
N HIS A 2 -9.34 18.24 -11.88
CA HIS A 2 -10.19 18.78 -10.79
C HIS A 2 -11.53 18.06 -10.58
N ARG A 3 -12.13 17.48 -11.64
CA ARG A 3 -13.40 16.72 -11.51
C ARG A 3 -13.26 15.48 -10.62
N VAL A 4 -12.18 14.69 -10.78
CA VAL A 4 -11.95 13.47 -10.00
C VAL A 4 -11.65 13.81 -8.54
N LEU A 5 -10.82 14.83 -8.28
CA LEU A 5 -10.56 15.28 -6.92
C LEU A 5 -11.84 15.79 -6.22
N ARG A 6 -12.68 16.54 -6.94
CA ARG A 6 -13.98 16.99 -6.43
C ARG A 6 -14.91 15.81 -6.14
N ALA A 7 -14.93 14.81 -7.01
CA ALA A 7 -15.71 13.60 -6.80
C ALA A 7 -15.22 12.82 -5.57
N LEU A 8 -13.89 12.65 -5.41
CA LEU A 8 -13.30 12.04 -4.23
C LEU A 8 -13.69 12.80 -2.96
N ARG A 9 -13.55 14.13 -2.94
CA ARG A 9 -13.95 14.96 -1.80
C ARG A 9 -15.44 14.84 -1.46
N ALA A 10 -16.31 14.83 -2.47
CA ALA A 10 -17.75 14.67 -2.26
C ALA A 10 -18.06 13.27 -1.69
N LEU A 11 -17.42 12.24 -2.23
CA LEU A 11 -17.58 10.86 -1.77
C LEU A 11 -17.10 10.69 -0.33
N THR A 12 -15.90 11.15 0.01
CA THR A 12 -15.36 11.04 1.37
C THR A 12 -16.19 11.88 2.35
N ALA A 13 -16.69 13.04 1.93
CA ALA A 13 -17.60 13.83 2.76
C ALA A 13 -18.91 13.10 3.07
N SER A 14 -19.47 12.35 2.12
CA SER A 14 -20.67 11.52 2.37
C SER A 14 -20.41 10.28 3.22
N LEU A 15 -19.19 9.73 3.18
CA LEU A 15 -18.80 8.55 3.95
C LEU A 15 -18.33 8.90 5.38
N GLY A 16 -17.90 10.15 5.60
CA GLY A 16 -17.25 10.56 6.85
C GLY A 16 -15.81 10.08 6.90
N ARG A 17 -15.49 9.19 7.84
CA ARG A 17 -14.14 8.60 7.96
C ARG A 17 -14.01 7.45 6.97
N ALA A 18 -13.06 7.55 6.05
CA ALA A 18 -12.82 6.55 5.02
C ALA A 18 -11.33 6.30 4.85
N VAL A 19 -10.97 5.08 4.40
CA VAL A 19 -9.60 4.75 3.98
C VAL A 19 -9.64 4.42 2.50
N LEU A 20 -8.83 5.13 1.70
CA LEU A 20 -8.56 4.78 0.32
C LEU A 20 -7.28 3.95 0.27
N VAL A 21 -7.37 2.72 -0.22
CA VAL A 21 -6.22 1.85 -0.46
C VAL A 21 -5.92 1.86 -1.95
N VAL A 22 -4.68 2.18 -2.31
CA VAL A 22 -4.20 2.16 -3.69
C VAL A 22 -3.03 1.19 -3.77
N GLU A 23 -3.30 0.06 -4.42
CA GLU A 23 -2.35 -1.04 -4.53
C GLU A 23 -1.44 -0.89 -5.76
N ASP A 24 -0.27 -1.52 -5.70
CA ASP A 24 0.61 -1.77 -6.84
C ASP A 24 1.04 -0.50 -7.62
N LEU A 25 1.41 0.55 -6.90
CA LEU A 25 1.79 1.84 -7.51
C LEU A 25 2.99 1.75 -8.44
N GLN A 26 3.81 0.71 -8.38
CA GLN A 26 4.87 0.49 -9.36
C GLN A 26 4.35 0.40 -10.82
N TRP A 27 3.05 0.10 -10.99
CA TRP A 27 2.39 0.04 -12.29
C TRP A 27 1.54 1.29 -12.59
N ALA A 28 1.51 2.28 -11.69
CA ALA A 28 0.70 3.48 -11.87
C ALA A 28 1.24 4.34 -13.02
N ASP A 29 0.34 4.81 -13.88
CA ASP A 29 0.69 5.77 -14.91
C ASP A 29 0.99 7.15 -14.33
N GLU A 30 1.55 8.03 -15.16
CA GLU A 30 1.86 9.40 -14.74
C GLU A 30 0.61 10.14 -14.24
N SER A 31 -0.54 9.91 -14.87
CA SER A 31 -1.79 10.58 -14.53
C SER A 31 -2.27 10.23 -13.11
N THR A 32 -2.18 8.96 -12.73
CA THR A 32 -2.49 8.42 -11.40
C THR A 32 -1.50 8.93 -10.37
N CYS A 33 -0.19 8.83 -10.65
CA CYS A 33 0.85 9.35 -9.77
C CYS A 33 0.63 10.83 -9.47
N ALA A 34 0.30 11.60 -10.50
CA ALA A 34 0.10 13.03 -10.39
C ALA A 34 -1.23 13.36 -9.66
N PHE A 35 -2.28 12.55 -9.81
CA PHE A 35 -3.49 12.65 -8.98
C PHE A 35 -3.19 12.39 -7.50
N LEU A 36 -2.46 11.32 -7.18
CA LEU A 36 -2.12 10.96 -5.81
C LEU A 36 -1.23 12.00 -5.15
N ARG A 37 -0.27 12.61 -5.87
CA ARG A 37 0.48 13.77 -5.38
C ARG A 37 -0.45 14.89 -4.91
N THR A 38 -1.49 15.20 -5.68
CA THR A 38 -2.47 16.23 -5.31
C THR A 38 -3.27 15.82 -4.05
N VAL A 39 -3.67 14.56 -3.94
CA VAL A 39 -4.40 14.06 -2.75
C VAL A 39 -3.52 14.08 -1.51
N VAL A 40 -2.25 13.69 -1.62
CA VAL A 40 -1.30 13.68 -0.48
C VAL A 40 -1.01 15.09 0.02
N SER A 41 -0.82 16.05 -0.89
CA SER A 41 -0.52 17.44 -0.50
C SER A 41 -1.69 18.21 0.08
N ASP A 42 -2.92 17.83 -0.25
CA ASP A 42 -4.14 18.44 0.26
C ASP A 42 -5.24 17.36 0.43
N PRO A 43 -5.14 16.52 1.48
CA PRO A 43 -6.06 15.40 1.64
C PRO A 43 -7.46 15.88 2.03
N PRO A 44 -8.51 15.24 1.51
CA PRO A 44 -9.86 15.43 2.04
C PRO A 44 -9.90 15.19 3.56
N PRO A 45 -10.69 15.97 4.31
CA PRO A 45 -10.88 15.72 5.74
C PRO A 45 -11.32 14.28 5.99
N HIS A 46 -10.78 13.67 7.05
CA HIS A 46 -11.10 12.31 7.49
C HIS A 46 -10.77 11.17 6.51
N LEU A 47 -10.01 11.45 5.44
CA LEU A 47 -9.46 10.42 4.57
C LEU A 47 -8.14 9.88 5.12
N GLY A 48 -8.08 8.57 5.39
CA GLY A 48 -6.83 7.82 5.45
C GLY A 48 -6.42 7.35 4.05
N LEU A 49 -5.13 7.32 3.77
CA LEU A 49 -4.59 6.85 2.50
C LEU A 49 -3.55 5.76 2.78
N VAL A 50 -3.73 4.59 2.15
CA VAL A 50 -2.76 3.50 2.16
C VAL A 50 -2.26 3.32 0.74
N LEU A 51 -0.96 3.39 0.56
CA LEU A 51 -0.29 3.25 -0.73
C LEU A 51 0.61 2.02 -0.64
N THR A 52 0.47 1.09 -1.58
CA THR A 52 1.39 -0.04 -1.70
C THR A 52 2.19 0.08 -2.98
N ALA A 53 3.47 -0.22 -2.88
CA ALA A 53 4.38 -0.24 -4.00
C ALA A 53 5.44 -1.30 -3.75
N ARG A 54 5.92 -1.92 -4.83
CA ARG A 54 7.13 -2.71 -4.80
C ARG A 54 8.33 -1.77 -4.98
N SER A 55 9.31 -1.83 -4.08
CA SER A 55 10.61 -1.23 -4.37
C SER A 55 11.24 -1.97 -5.56
N HIS A 56 11.85 -1.23 -6.48
CA HIS A 56 12.53 -1.81 -7.64
C HIS A 56 13.95 -2.30 -7.30
N THR A 57 14.42 -2.07 -6.08
CA THR A 57 15.76 -2.41 -5.62
C THR A 57 15.75 -3.08 -4.25
N ALA A 58 16.69 -4.01 -4.04
CA ALA A 58 16.96 -4.62 -2.75
C ALA A 58 17.30 -3.53 -1.72
N PRO A 59 17.05 -3.75 -0.40
CA PRO A 59 17.32 -2.75 0.62
C PRO A 59 18.81 -2.41 0.65
N HIS A 60 19.18 -1.29 0.04
CA HIS A 60 20.48 -0.67 0.24
C HIS A 60 20.23 0.51 1.16
N ILE A 61 20.42 0.22 2.44
CA ILE A 61 20.74 1.20 3.47
C ILE A 61 21.76 2.15 2.82
N ASP A 62 21.44 3.44 2.74
CA ASP A 62 22.33 4.52 2.29
C ASP A 62 22.25 4.90 0.78
N ALA A 63 21.09 5.40 0.30
CA ALA A 63 21.07 6.28 -0.88
C ALA A 63 19.98 7.36 -0.80
N GLU A 64 20.40 8.61 -0.87
CA GLU A 64 19.52 9.78 -1.03
C GLU A 64 18.86 9.76 -2.42
N GLY A 65 17.69 9.13 -2.52
CA GLY A 65 16.89 9.06 -3.74
C GLY A 65 15.75 8.05 -3.62
N GLY A 66 14.60 8.53 -3.10
CA GLY A 66 13.44 7.76 -2.61
C GLY A 66 13.23 6.34 -3.14
N ASP A 67 13.46 5.40 -2.25
CA ASP A 67 13.57 3.95 -2.39
C ASP A 67 12.21 3.23 -2.18
N GLY A 68 11.19 3.55 -3.00
CA GLY A 68 9.89 2.86 -2.89
C GLY A 68 8.76 3.35 -3.81
N LEU A 69 8.25 4.56 -3.57
CA LEU A 69 7.09 5.11 -4.29
C LEU A 69 7.49 5.82 -5.60
N PRO A 70 6.65 5.79 -6.66
CA PRO A 70 6.95 6.44 -7.95
C PRO A 70 6.96 7.98 -7.88
N PHE A 71 6.71 8.57 -6.72
CA PHE A 71 6.77 10.02 -6.48
C PHE A 71 7.02 10.34 -5.01
N PRO A 72 7.62 11.50 -4.70
CA PRO A 72 7.83 11.91 -3.31
C PRO A 72 6.51 12.25 -2.62
N LEU A 73 6.34 11.75 -1.39
CA LEU A 73 5.27 12.19 -0.50
C LEU A 73 5.60 13.58 0.06
N ARG A 74 4.63 14.50 -0.05
CA ARG A 74 4.71 15.88 0.48
C ARG A 74 3.41 16.19 1.21
N PRO A 75 3.15 15.54 2.35
CA PRO A 75 1.96 15.78 3.15
C PRO A 75 2.04 17.12 3.89
N PRO A 76 0.90 17.75 4.23
CA PRO A 76 0.88 18.91 5.12
C PRO A 76 1.19 18.49 6.57
N ALA A 77 1.62 19.43 7.41
CA ALA A 77 2.16 19.15 8.75
C ALA A 77 1.21 18.38 9.69
N GLN A 78 -0.11 18.53 9.51
CA GLN A 78 -1.13 17.83 10.30
C GLN A 78 -1.36 16.37 9.91
N VAL A 79 -0.72 15.87 8.84
CA VAL A 79 -0.88 14.50 8.36
C VAL A 79 0.29 13.65 8.83
N THR A 80 -0.03 12.60 9.59
CA THR A 80 0.96 11.59 9.98
C THR A 80 1.21 10.64 8.82
N VAL A 81 2.47 10.38 8.52
CA VAL A 81 2.91 9.37 7.55
C VAL A 81 3.67 8.28 8.29
N ALA A 82 3.33 7.04 7.98
CA ALA A 82 4.06 5.86 8.41
C ALA A 82 4.40 5.03 7.16
N GLU A 83 5.63 4.56 7.11
CA GLU A 83 6.12 3.65 6.07
C GLU A 83 6.37 2.28 6.71
N VAL A 84 5.88 1.23 6.04
CA VAL A 84 6.00 -0.14 6.52
C VAL A 84 6.58 -0.99 5.40
N HIS A 85 7.78 -1.51 5.60
CA HIS A 85 8.39 -2.47 4.69
C HIS A 85 7.97 -3.88 5.07
N LEU A 86 7.28 -4.55 4.16
CA LEU A 86 6.88 -5.94 4.33
C LEU A 86 8.02 -6.85 3.86
N LEU A 87 8.40 -7.80 4.70
CA LEU A 87 9.33 -8.87 4.35
C LEU A 87 8.54 -10.07 3.80
N PRO A 88 9.19 -10.91 2.96
CA PRO A 88 8.62 -12.19 2.57
C PRO A 88 8.23 -13.01 3.81
N LEU A 89 7.08 -13.68 3.75
CA LEU A 89 6.62 -14.55 4.82
C LEU A 89 7.55 -15.76 4.95
N SER A 90 7.84 -16.19 6.16
CA SER A 90 8.44 -17.49 6.40
C SER A 90 7.51 -18.63 5.96
N MET A 91 8.04 -19.84 5.82
CA MET A 91 7.21 -21.04 5.58
C MET A 91 6.10 -21.21 6.63
N ALA A 92 6.40 -20.97 7.91
CA ALA A 92 5.43 -21.10 9.00
C ALA A 92 4.30 -20.07 8.88
N GLU A 93 4.64 -18.80 8.59
CA GLU A 93 3.67 -17.74 8.37
C GLU A 93 2.84 -17.96 7.10
N THR A 94 3.46 -18.49 6.04
CA THR A 94 2.77 -18.90 4.80
C THR A 94 1.74 -19.99 5.07
N GLY A 95 2.11 -21.00 5.87
CA GLY A 95 1.20 -22.06 6.30
C GLY A 95 0.04 -21.51 7.17
N ALA A 96 0.33 -20.58 8.08
CA ALA A 96 -0.69 -19.94 8.91
C ALA A 96 -1.66 -19.09 8.08
N LEU A 97 -1.16 -18.31 7.11
CA LEU A 97 -1.98 -17.55 6.18
C LEU A 97 -2.89 -18.47 5.36
N ALA A 98 -2.34 -19.56 4.80
CA ALA A 98 -3.11 -20.52 4.03
C ALA A 98 -4.19 -21.20 4.87
N ALA A 99 -3.87 -21.60 6.11
CA ALA A 99 -4.84 -22.19 7.03
C ALA A 99 -6.00 -21.23 7.32
N GLY A 100 -5.68 -19.95 7.58
CA GLY A 100 -6.68 -18.89 7.79
C GLY A 100 -7.60 -18.68 6.58
N LEU A 101 -7.04 -18.65 5.36
CA LEU A 101 -7.81 -18.51 4.13
C LEU A 101 -8.72 -19.71 3.84
N LEU A 102 -8.28 -20.92 4.20
CA LEU A 102 -9.04 -22.16 4.02
C LEU A 102 -10.04 -22.45 5.15
N GLY A 103 -10.02 -21.66 6.23
CA GLY A 103 -10.87 -21.87 7.41
C GLY A 103 -10.52 -23.14 8.20
N VAL A 104 -9.28 -23.63 8.08
CA VAL A 104 -8.77 -24.80 8.81
C VAL A 104 -7.81 -24.38 9.90
N ARG A 105 -7.56 -25.27 10.87
CA ARG A 105 -6.65 -24.96 11.99
C ARG A 105 -5.18 -24.93 11.56
N ALA A 106 -4.81 -25.79 10.62
CA ALA A 106 -3.46 -25.89 10.08
C ALA A 106 -3.52 -26.57 8.71
N VAL A 107 -2.51 -26.30 7.89
CA VAL A 107 -2.24 -27.04 6.65
C VAL A 107 -1.07 -28.00 6.87
N PRO A 108 -0.94 -29.09 6.10
CA PRO A 108 0.23 -29.97 6.17
C PRO A 108 1.53 -29.20 5.87
N GLU A 109 2.63 -29.56 6.54
CA GLU A 109 3.94 -28.88 6.36
C GLU A 109 4.43 -28.92 4.90
N GLU A 110 4.27 -30.04 4.22
CA GLU A 110 4.63 -30.18 2.79
C GLU A 110 3.84 -29.23 1.88
N PHE A 111 2.60 -28.90 2.27
CA PHE A 111 1.78 -27.94 1.54
C PHE A 111 2.27 -26.50 1.80
N ALA A 112 2.60 -26.17 3.06
CA ALA A 112 3.17 -24.89 3.41
C ALA A 112 4.53 -24.64 2.74
N ASP A 113 5.43 -25.63 2.72
CA ASP A 113 6.72 -25.57 2.01
C ASP A 113 6.52 -25.30 0.51
N ARG A 114 5.63 -26.07 -0.13
CA ARG A 114 5.35 -25.89 -1.56
C ARG A 114 4.81 -24.50 -1.88
N LEU A 115 3.90 -23.99 -1.07
CA LEU A 115 3.37 -22.63 -1.24
C LEU A 115 4.48 -21.59 -1.05
N HIS A 116 5.27 -21.72 0.01
CA HIS A 116 6.35 -20.78 0.32
C HIS A 116 7.41 -20.71 -0.79
N ARG A 117 7.72 -21.83 -1.46
CA ARG A 117 8.65 -21.84 -2.59
C ARG A 117 8.10 -21.20 -3.87
N TRP A 118 6.79 -20.94 -3.95
CA TRP A 118 6.14 -20.30 -5.11
C TRP A 118 5.83 -18.82 -4.89
N THR A 119 5.98 -18.32 -3.67
CA THR A 119 5.80 -16.91 -3.29
C THR A 119 7.12 -16.17 -3.25
#